data_AF-F3FDH9-F1
#
_entry.id   AF-F3FDH9-F1
#
_cell.length_a   1.000
_cell.length_b   1.000
_cell.length_c   1.000
_cell.angle_alpha   90.00
_cell.angle_beta   90.00
_cell.angle_gamma   90.00
#
_symmetry.space_group_name_H-M   'P 1'
#
loop_
_entity.id
_entity.type
_entity.pdbx_description
1 polymer ?
#
loop_
_entity_poly.entity_id
_entity_poly.type
_entity_poly.pdbx_seq_one_letter_code
_entity_poly.pdbx_strand_id
1 'polypeptide(L)'
;LGLRMLESGFSTGYAAISYGKGLTPDTFMDFKKQRYRWAYGAMQIVKRHAGSLIAGNCPSLSAMQRYHFIAGWMPWVAEGMNYLLTLAALAWSMAMILKPETFGPLPWIFSTSLILMFALRSLKMIVLYRQLVSTHTKEALAAILAGMALYPTLGKAVLAGLFTSAMPFYITPKHTSANRIGQNLLDVREELSTLAISWIAIVLLLTGRASIDTNSGFWITMLFAQSLPYLAAITMAVLSARATRPAPSTA
;
A
#
# COMPACT_ATOMS: atom_id res chain seq x y z
N LEU A 1 -18.23 -6.67 -14.04
CA LEU A 1 -19.68 -6.57 -14.29
C LEU A 1 -20.14 -5.12 -14.34
N GLY A 2 -20.00 -4.34 -13.27
CA GLY A 2 -20.45 -2.93 -13.24
C GLY A 2 -19.98 -2.07 -14.43
N LEU A 3 -18.70 -2.11 -14.78
CA LEU A 3 -18.19 -1.41 -15.97
C LEU A 3 -18.85 -1.88 -17.28
N ARG A 4 -19.10 -3.18 -17.43
CA ARG A 4 -19.79 -3.72 -18.62
C ARG A 4 -21.22 -3.22 -18.73
N MET A 5 -21.93 -3.05 -17.61
CA MET A 5 -23.29 -2.50 -17.63
C MET A 5 -23.26 -1.04 -18.11
N LEU A 6 -22.31 -0.24 -17.65
CA LEU A 6 -22.13 1.13 -18.15
C LEU A 6 -21.76 1.16 -19.64
N GLU A 7 -20.87 0.27 -20.08
CA GLU A 7 -20.53 0.10 -21.50
C GLU A 7 -21.74 -0.34 -22.35
N SER A 8 -22.74 -0.99 -21.76
CA SER A 8 -24.02 -1.32 -22.41
C SER A 8 -25.07 -0.21 -22.30
N GLY A 9 -24.74 0.97 -21.78
CA GLY A 9 -25.65 2.13 -21.71
C GLY A 9 -26.58 2.15 -20.51
N PHE A 10 -26.40 1.26 -19.53
CA PHE A 10 -27.15 1.31 -18.28
C PHE A 10 -26.67 2.47 -17.38
N SER A 11 -27.55 2.95 -16.52
CA SER A 11 -27.24 3.94 -15.48
C SER A 11 -27.02 3.27 -14.12
N THR A 12 -26.31 3.96 -13.23
CA THR A 12 -26.04 3.51 -11.86
C THR A 12 -26.56 4.52 -10.86
N GLY A 13 -27.21 4.06 -9.80
CA GLY A 13 -27.60 4.86 -8.64
C GLY A 13 -26.95 4.32 -7.35
N TYR A 14 -26.70 5.22 -6.39
CA TYR A 14 -26.19 4.86 -5.07
C TYR A 14 -27.16 5.36 -3.99
N ALA A 15 -27.67 4.44 -3.17
CA ALA A 15 -28.43 4.76 -1.98
C ALA A 15 -27.53 4.59 -0.75
N ALA A 16 -27.35 5.64 0.03
CA ALA A 16 -26.53 5.64 1.24
C ALA A 16 -27.26 4.97 2.44
N ILE A 17 -27.94 3.85 2.19
CA ILE A 17 -28.70 3.07 3.17
C ILE A 17 -28.07 1.68 3.27
N SER A 18 -27.74 1.25 4.50
CA SER A 18 -27.17 -0.07 4.73
C SER A 18 -28.27 -1.12 4.84
N TYR A 19 -28.38 -1.99 3.83
CA TYR A 19 -29.32 -3.11 3.83
C TYR A 19 -28.76 -4.42 4.39
N GLY A 20 -27.48 -4.45 4.76
CA GLY A 20 -26.82 -5.66 5.27
C GLY A 20 -25.74 -5.35 6.31
N LYS A 21 -25.29 -6.41 7.00
CA LYS A 21 -24.16 -6.35 7.95
C LYS A 21 -23.11 -7.38 7.50
N GLY A 22 -21.94 -6.87 7.09
CA GLY A 22 -20.83 -7.70 6.62
C GLY A 22 -19.81 -7.99 7.72
N LEU A 23 -19.05 -9.07 7.56
CA LEU A 23 -17.89 -9.37 8.38
C LEU A 23 -16.63 -8.73 7.76
N THR A 24 -15.76 -8.20 8.62
CA THR A 24 -14.44 -7.72 8.21
C THR A 24 -13.41 -8.85 8.35
N PRO A 25 -12.26 -8.78 7.64
CA PRO A 25 -11.21 -9.79 7.80
C PRO A 25 -10.76 -9.92 9.25
N ASP A 26 -10.71 -11.16 9.76
CA ASP A 26 -10.36 -11.40 11.15
C ASP A 26 -8.89 -11.08 11.42
N THR A 27 -7.97 -11.54 10.56
CA THR A 27 -6.53 -11.35 10.72
C THR A 27 -5.95 -10.27 9.82
N PHE A 28 -4.79 -9.73 10.19
CA PHE A 28 -4.03 -8.85 9.31
C PHE A 28 -3.65 -9.52 7.99
N MET A 29 -3.38 -10.83 7.99
CA MET A 29 -3.06 -11.56 6.77
C MET A 29 -4.26 -11.66 5.82
N ASP A 30 -5.45 -11.89 6.36
CA ASP A 30 -6.70 -11.90 5.61
C ASP A 30 -7.01 -10.52 5.03
N PHE A 31 -6.72 -9.47 5.79
CA PHE A 31 -6.82 -8.09 5.32
C PHE A 31 -5.85 -7.80 4.16
N LYS A 32 -4.57 -8.20 4.27
CA LYS A 32 -3.59 -8.11 3.17
C LYS A 32 -4.09 -8.84 1.93
N LYS A 33 -4.49 -10.11 2.05
CA LYS A 33 -4.99 -10.93 0.94
C LYS A 33 -6.22 -10.31 0.26
N GLN A 34 -7.16 -9.78 1.04
CA GLN A 34 -8.35 -9.13 0.49
C GLN A 34 -7.96 -7.90 -0.35
N ARG A 35 -7.15 -7.00 0.22
CA ARG A 35 -6.76 -5.74 -0.43
C ARG A 35 -5.84 -5.97 -1.63
N TYR A 36 -4.98 -6.98 -1.54
CA TYR A 36 -4.16 -7.44 -2.66
C TYR A 36 -5.04 -7.83 -3.85
N ARG A 37 -6.10 -8.64 -3.65
CA ARG A 37 -7.04 -9.03 -4.72
C ARG A 37 -7.76 -7.85 -5.34
N TRP A 38 -8.10 -6.82 -4.55
CA TRP A 38 -8.77 -5.62 -5.07
C TRP A 38 -7.86 -4.85 -6.01
N ALA A 39 -6.64 -4.56 -5.57
CA ALA A 39 -5.65 -3.84 -6.37
C ALA A 39 -5.27 -4.60 -7.64
N TYR A 40 -4.99 -5.91 -7.51
CA TYR A 40 -4.72 -6.77 -8.65
C TYR A 40 -5.89 -6.78 -9.64
N GLY A 41 -7.11 -7.00 -9.15
CA GLY A 41 -8.32 -7.06 -9.96
C GLY A 41 -8.61 -5.77 -10.72
N ALA A 42 -8.36 -4.60 -10.13
CA ALA A 42 -8.48 -3.34 -10.86
C ALA A 42 -7.48 -3.22 -12.01
N MET A 43 -6.23 -3.65 -11.83
CA MET A 43 -5.26 -3.62 -12.94
C MET A 43 -5.71 -4.54 -14.09
N GLN A 44 -6.30 -5.70 -13.77
CA GLN A 44 -6.89 -6.58 -14.77
C GLN A 44 -8.08 -5.94 -15.49
N ILE A 45 -8.93 -5.19 -14.77
CA ILE A 45 -10.05 -4.46 -15.37
C ILE A 45 -9.51 -3.38 -16.31
N VAL A 46 -8.54 -2.57 -15.87
CA VAL A 46 -7.91 -1.53 -16.70
C VAL A 46 -7.32 -2.14 -17.97
N LYS A 47 -6.58 -3.24 -17.87
CA LYS A 47 -6.00 -3.94 -19.04
C LYS A 47 -7.07 -4.41 -20.01
N ARG A 48 -8.10 -5.11 -19.52
CA ARG A 48 -9.16 -5.69 -20.36
C ARG A 48 -10.09 -4.63 -20.96
N HIS A 49 -10.23 -3.49 -20.31
CA HIS A 49 -11.10 -2.39 -20.72
C HIS A 49 -10.30 -1.14 -21.12
N ALA A 50 -9.03 -1.28 -21.53
CA ALA A 50 -8.18 -0.15 -21.90
C ALA A 50 -8.76 0.64 -23.10
N GLY A 51 -9.39 -0.08 -24.05
CA GLY A 51 -10.06 0.54 -25.20
C GLY A 51 -11.22 1.46 -24.80
N SER A 52 -12.04 1.07 -23.82
CA SER A 52 -13.16 1.90 -23.36
C SER A 52 -12.70 2.98 -22.38
N LEU A 53 -11.84 2.63 -21.42
CA LEU A 53 -11.41 3.54 -20.35
C LEU A 53 -10.39 4.58 -20.80
N ILE A 54 -9.38 4.17 -21.59
CA ILE A 54 -8.25 5.02 -21.98
C ILE A 54 -8.44 5.56 -23.39
N ALA A 55 -8.64 4.68 -24.38
CA ALA A 55 -8.79 5.10 -25.77
C ALA A 55 -10.16 5.78 -26.03
N GLY A 56 -11.15 5.54 -25.17
CA GLY A 56 -12.47 6.17 -25.30
C GLY A 56 -13.32 5.59 -26.42
N ASN A 57 -13.06 4.36 -26.84
CA ASN A 57 -13.73 3.71 -27.97
C ASN A 57 -15.17 3.25 -27.65
N CYS A 58 -15.73 3.67 -26.50
CA CYS A 58 -17.03 3.26 -26.01
C CYS A 58 -17.95 4.48 -25.88
N PRO A 59 -18.87 4.72 -26.83
CA PRO A 59 -19.71 5.93 -26.85
C PRO A 59 -20.68 6.05 -25.66
N SER A 60 -21.11 4.92 -25.10
CA SER A 60 -21.98 4.84 -23.93
C SER A 60 -21.29 5.25 -22.62
N LEU A 61 -19.95 5.27 -22.60
CA LEU A 61 -19.17 5.61 -21.41
C LEU A 61 -18.72 7.08 -21.46
N SER A 62 -19.32 7.92 -20.63
CA SER A 62 -19.02 9.35 -20.62
C SER A 62 -17.57 9.62 -20.18
N ALA A 63 -17.01 10.77 -20.59
CA ALA A 63 -15.68 11.19 -20.14
C ALA A 63 -15.58 11.25 -18.61
N MET A 64 -16.66 11.67 -17.95
CA MET A 64 -16.68 11.78 -16.49
C MET A 64 -16.68 10.40 -15.81
N GLN A 65 -17.42 9.43 -16.35
CA GLN A 65 -17.39 8.06 -15.86
C GLN A 65 -15.99 7.44 -16.00
N ARG A 66 -15.34 7.63 -17.15
CA ARG A 66 -13.95 7.18 -17.38
C ARG A 66 -12.99 7.77 -16.35
N TYR A 67 -13.08 9.08 -16.11
CA TYR A 67 -12.28 9.75 -15.10
C TYR A 67 -12.49 9.14 -13.71
N HIS A 68 -13.73 8.93 -13.26
CA HIS A 68 -14.00 8.38 -11.93
C HIS A 68 -13.43 6.98 -11.74
N PHE A 69 -13.47 6.11 -12.76
CA PHE A 69 -12.81 4.81 -12.70
C PHE A 69 -11.28 4.93 -12.57
N ILE A 70 -10.66 5.70 -13.47
CA ILE A 70 -9.19 5.84 -13.49
C ILE A 70 -8.71 6.53 -12.21
N ALA A 71 -9.32 7.64 -11.82
CA ALA A 71 -8.98 8.39 -10.61
C ALA A 71 -9.21 7.55 -9.34
N GLY A 72 -10.24 6.70 -9.31
CA GLY A 72 -10.52 5.79 -8.20
C GLY A 72 -9.42 4.74 -7.98
N TRP A 73 -8.74 4.30 -9.05
CA TRP A 73 -7.64 3.32 -8.97
C TRP A 73 -6.25 3.95 -8.94
N MET A 74 -6.12 5.23 -9.27
CA MET A 74 -4.84 5.95 -9.26
C MET A 74 -4.07 5.84 -7.93
N PRO A 75 -4.71 5.87 -6.74
CA PRO A 75 -4.00 5.65 -5.48
C PRO A 75 -3.30 4.28 -5.41
N TRP A 76 -3.87 3.23 -6.00
CA TRP A 76 -3.22 1.91 -6.04
C TRP A 76 -2.03 1.91 -6.99
N VAL A 77 -2.16 2.55 -8.16
CA VAL A 77 -1.04 2.70 -9.10
C VAL A 77 0.12 3.46 -8.45
N ALA A 78 -0.18 4.50 -7.67
CA ALA A 78 0.81 5.22 -6.89
C ALA A 78 1.55 4.31 -5.88
N GLU A 79 0.89 3.32 -5.27
CA GLU A 79 1.58 2.32 -4.43
C GLU A 79 2.55 1.46 -5.24
N GLY A 80 2.17 1.06 -6.45
CA GLY A 80 3.05 0.32 -7.35
C GLY A 80 4.33 1.10 -7.65
N MET A 81 4.19 2.39 -7.95
CA MET A 81 5.34 3.27 -8.22
C MET A 81 6.18 3.52 -6.97
N ASN A 82 5.56 3.76 -5.81
CA ASN A 82 6.30 3.89 -4.54
C ASN A 82 7.08 2.63 -4.20
N TYR A 83 6.51 1.44 -4.44
CA TYR A 83 7.19 0.18 -4.21
C TYR A 83 8.44 0.05 -5.08
N LEU A 84 8.37 0.39 -6.38
CA LEU A 84 9.53 0.42 -7.26
C LEU A 84 10.58 1.46 -6.82
N LEU A 85 10.14 2.66 -6.43
CA LEU A 85 11.04 3.72 -5.95
C LEU A 85 11.77 3.29 -4.68
N THR A 86 11.13 2.56 -3.76
CA THR A 86 11.80 2.00 -2.59
C THR A 86 12.88 0.99 -2.99
N LEU A 87 12.58 0.08 -3.93
CA LEU A 87 13.57 -0.88 -4.42
C LEU A 87 14.77 -0.18 -5.09
N ALA A 88 14.49 0.84 -5.92
CA ALA A 88 15.52 1.64 -6.56
C ALA A 88 16.36 2.43 -5.54
N ALA A 89 15.73 3.01 -4.53
CA ALA A 89 16.41 3.73 -3.45
C ALA A 89 17.32 2.80 -2.64
N LEU A 90 16.88 1.57 -2.35
CA LEU A 90 17.71 0.57 -1.68
C LEU A 90 18.89 0.12 -2.57
N ALA A 91 18.65 -0.13 -3.86
CA ALA A 91 19.71 -0.49 -4.80
C ALA A 91 20.76 0.64 -4.93
N TRP A 92 20.31 1.89 -5.02
CA TRP A 92 21.21 3.06 -5.06
C TRP A 92 21.97 3.23 -3.75
N SER A 93 21.32 3.01 -2.61
CA SER A 93 21.98 3.03 -1.29
C SER A 93 23.06 1.97 -1.20
N MET A 94 22.81 0.77 -1.72
CA MET A 94 23.82 -0.28 -1.80
C MET A 94 24.99 0.13 -2.71
N ALA A 95 24.73 0.77 -3.84
CA ALA A 95 25.78 1.29 -4.72
C ALA A 95 26.66 2.34 -4.02
N MET A 96 26.06 3.25 -3.24
CA MET A 96 26.79 4.23 -2.42
C MET A 96 27.64 3.57 -1.33
N ILE A 97 27.16 2.48 -0.73
CA ILE A 97 27.90 1.75 0.32
C ILE A 97 29.06 0.95 -0.29
N LEU A 98 28.84 0.27 -1.41
CA LEU A 98 29.84 -0.60 -2.04
C LEU A 98 30.91 0.18 -2.82
N LYS A 99 30.54 1.32 -3.41
CA LYS A 99 31.43 2.15 -4.24
C LYS A 99 31.24 3.64 -3.90
N PRO A 100 31.63 4.07 -2.69
CA PRO A 100 31.42 5.45 -2.22
C PRO A 100 32.15 6.50 -3.07
N GLU A 101 33.27 6.14 -3.70
CA GLU A 101 34.04 7.02 -4.58
C GLU A 101 33.34 7.33 -5.92
N THR A 102 32.37 6.49 -6.30
CA THR A 102 31.65 6.61 -7.59
C THR A 102 30.23 7.11 -7.42
N PHE A 103 29.54 6.67 -6.35
CA PHE A 103 28.13 6.96 -6.14
C PHE A 103 27.91 7.83 -4.91
N GLY A 104 27.28 8.98 -5.14
CA GLY A 104 26.81 9.89 -4.09
C GLY A 104 25.29 9.90 -3.95
N PRO A 105 24.77 10.55 -2.89
CA PRO A 105 23.34 10.81 -2.74
C PRO A 105 22.86 11.66 -3.91
N LEU A 106 21.63 11.41 -4.36
CA LEU A 106 20.98 12.30 -5.33
C LEU A 106 20.78 13.70 -4.71
N PRO A 107 20.68 14.76 -5.54
CA PRO A 107 20.36 16.10 -5.05
C PRO A 107 19.13 16.08 -4.12
N TRP A 108 19.24 16.79 -3.00
CA TRP A 108 18.25 16.80 -1.91
C TRP A 108 16.81 17.05 -2.39
N ILE A 109 16.62 17.80 -3.47
CA ILE A 109 15.30 18.10 -4.05
C ILE A 109 14.49 16.84 -4.41
N PHE A 110 15.15 15.77 -4.85
CA PHE A 110 14.48 14.51 -5.18
C PHE A 110 13.98 13.80 -3.91
N SER A 111 14.82 13.72 -2.89
CA SER A 111 14.46 13.14 -1.59
C SER A 111 13.37 13.95 -0.88
N THR A 112 13.49 15.28 -0.86
CA THR A 112 12.48 16.18 -0.28
C THR A 112 11.12 16.03 -0.93
N SER A 113 11.07 15.85 -2.26
CA SER A 113 9.80 15.64 -2.97
C SER A 113 9.07 14.40 -2.44
N LEU A 114 9.80 13.30 -2.26
CA LEU A 114 9.23 12.05 -1.74
C LEU A 114 8.81 12.15 -0.26
N ILE A 115 9.64 12.80 0.56
CA ILE A 115 9.32 13.07 1.98
C ILE A 115 8.06 13.93 2.08
N LEU A 116 7.95 14.99 1.28
CA LEU A 116 6.80 15.89 1.27
C LEU A 116 5.53 15.16 0.81
N MET A 117 5.60 14.34 -0.24
CA MET A 117 4.48 13.51 -0.68
C MET A 117 4.00 12.57 0.43
N PHE A 118 4.92 11.93 1.16
CA PHE A 118 4.61 11.06 2.29
C PHE A 118 3.94 11.84 3.44
N ALA A 119 4.49 13.01 3.79
CA ALA A 119 3.97 13.85 4.87
C ALA A 119 2.56 14.40 4.55
N LEU A 120 2.38 14.99 3.37
CA LEU A 120 1.09 15.53 2.93
C LEU A 120 0.02 14.44 2.83
N ARG A 121 0.38 13.26 2.33
CA ARG A 121 -0.51 12.11 2.27
C ARG A 121 -0.94 11.67 3.67
N SER A 122 0.00 11.57 4.60
CA SER A 122 -0.28 11.18 5.99
C SER A 122 -1.18 12.21 6.66
N LEU A 123 -0.89 13.51 6.49
CA LEU A 123 -1.71 14.60 7.01
C LEU A 123 -3.13 14.57 6.43
N LYS A 124 -3.27 14.42 5.10
CA LYS A 124 -4.57 14.30 4.44
C LYS A 124 -5.39 13.15 5.04
N MET A 125 -4.78 11.99 5.28
CA MET A 125 -5.48 10.86 5.89
C MET A 125 -5.90 11.15 7.33
N ILE A 126 -5.05 11.77 8.15
CA ILE A 126 -5.42 12.20 9.53
C ILE A 126 -6.65 13.10 9.49
N VAL A 127 -6.63 14.12 8.62
CA VAL A 127 -7.71 15.11 8.54
C VAL A 127 -9.01 14.45 8.07
N LEU A 128 -8.97 13.64 7.01
CA LEU A 128 -10.16 12.98 6.48
C LEU A 128 -10.77 11.99 7.46
N TYR A 129 -9.96 11.20 8.16
CA TYR A 129 -10.47 10.26 9.17
C TYR A 129 -11.12 10.99 10.34
N ARG A 130 -10.52 12.11 10.80
CA ARG A 130 -11.06 12.93 11.88
C ARG A 130 -12.39 13.59 11.53
N GLN A 131 -12.58 13.94 10.26
CA GLN A 131 -13.77 14.65 9.80
C GLN A 131 -14.90 13.70 9.38
N LEU A 132 -14.58 12.54 8.79
CA LEU A 132 -15.57 11.69 8.13
C LEU A 132 -15.86 10.37 8.86
N VAL A 133 -15.01 9.95 9.80
CA VAL A 133 -15.12 8.62 10.44
C VAL A 133 -15.26 8.71 11.96
N SER A 134 -14.29 9.34 12.65
CA SER A 134 -14.30 9.43 14.12
C SER A 134 -13.55 10.65 14.61
N THR A 135 -14.05 11.29 15.67
CA THR A 135 -13.42 12.47 16.29
C THR A 135 -12.16 12.10 17.10
N HIS A 136 -11.98 10.83 17.47
CA HIS A 136 -10.88 10.38 18.32
C HIS A 136 -9.55 10.24 17.57
N THR A 137 -8.52 10.93 18.05
CA THR A 137 -7.18 10.91 17.45
C THR A 137 -6.52 9.53 17.47
N LYS A 138 -6.77 8.74 18.52
CA LYS A 138 -6.25 7.37 18.64
C LYS A 138 -6.78 6.45 17.53
N GLU A 139 -8.05 6.55 17.20
CA GLU A 139 -8.69 5.75 16.15
C GLU A 139 -8.20 6.19 14.76
N ALA A 140 -8.03 7.50 14.53
CA ALA A 140 -7.44 8.01 13.31
C ALA A 140 -5.99 7.49 13.11
N LEU A 141 -5.17 7.53 14.17
CA LEU A 141 -3.80 7.00 14.13
C LEU A 141 -3.78 5.48 13.89
N ALA A 142 -4.66 4.72 14.53
CA ALA A 142 -4.79 3.29 14.31
C ALA A 142 -5.22 2.97 12.86
N ALA A 143 -6.13 3.75 12.29
CA ALA A 143 -6.55 3.60 10.90
C ALA A 143 -5.42 3.91 9.92
N ILE A 144 -4.59 4.92 10.20
CA ILE A 144 -3.40 5.24 9.40
C ILE A 144 -2.38 4.13 9.49
N LEU A 145 -2.10 3.61 10.70
CA LEU A 145 -1.20 2.48 10.88
C LEU A 145 -1.67 1.27 10.05
N ALA A 146 -2.95 0.92 10.15
CA ALA A 146 -3.54 -0.19 9.39
C ALA A 146 -3.51 0.06 7.87
N GLY A 147 -3.74 1.31 7.43
CA GLY A 147 -3.67 1.69 6.02
C GLY A 147 -2.25 1.65 5.47
N MET A 148 -1.29 2.21 6.20
CA MET A 148 0.13 2.26 5.82
C MET A 148 0.75 0.86 5.76
N ALA A 149 0.36 -0.03 6.67
CA ALA A 149 0.75 -1.44 6.68
C ALA A 149 0.41 -2.21 5.37
N LEU A 150 -0.54 -1.71 4.58
CA LEU A 150 -0.93 -2.32 3.30
C LEU A 150 -0.13 -1.81 2.10
N TYR A 151 0.62 -0.71 2.20
CA TYR A 151 1.26 -0.08 1.03
C TYR A 151 2.19 -1.05 0.29
N PRO A 152 3.06 -1.84 0.96
CA PRO A 152 3.89 -2.83 0.27
C PRO A 152 3.06 -3.91 -0.43
N THR A 153 1.92 -4.29 0.15
CA THR A 153 1.02 -5.31 -0.40
C THR A 153 0.31 -4.79 -1.65
N LEU A 154 -0.21 -3.56 -1.59
CA LEU A 154 -0.87 -2.90 -2.71
C LEU A 154 0.10 -2.65 -3.86
N GLY A 155 1.33 -2.21 -3.56
CA GLY A 155 2.37 -2.00 -4.56
C GLY A 155 2.71 -3.30 -5.31
N LYS A 156 2.96 -4.39 -4.57
CA LYS A 156 3.15 -5.73 -5.17
C LYS A 156 1.96 -6.17 -6.00
N ALA A 157 0.73 -5.94 -5.53
CA ALA A 157 -0.50 -6.32 -6.24
C ALA A 157 -0.66 -5.58 -7.57
N VAL A 158 -0.33 -4.29 -7.59
CA VAL A 158 -0.38 -3.47 -8.81
C VAL A 158 0.65 -3.96 -9.82
N LEU A 159 1.90 -4.14 -9.41
CA LEU A 159 2.95 -4.64 -10.32
C LEU A 159 2.59 -6.01 -10.87
N ALA A 160 2.19 -6.94 -10.01
CA ALA A 160 1.71 -8.26 -10.44
C ALA A 160 0.52 -8.14 -11.40
N GLY A 161 -0.47 -7.30 -11.08
CA GLY A 161 -1.66 -7.10 -11.91
C GLY A 161 -1.38 -6.45 -13.27
N LEU A 162 -0.31 -5.67 -13.40
CA LEU A 162 0.11 -5.12 -14.68
C LEU A 162 0.81 -6.17 -15.54
N PHE A 163 1.72 -6.96 -14.96
CA PHE A 163 2.57 -7.91 -15.70
C PHE A 163 1.98 -9.31 -15.87
N THR A 164 0.98 -9.71 -15.09
CA THR A 164 0.34 -11.02 -15.22
C THR A 164 -1.12 -10.91 -15.68
N SER A 165 -1.73 -12.04 -16.04
CA SER A 165 -3.08 -12.11 -16.61
C SER A 165 -4.04 -13.02 -15.83
N ALA A 166 -3.52 -13.82 -14.88
CA ALA A 166 -4.31 -14.72 -14.07
C ALA A 166 -3.64 -14.97 -12.72
N MET A 167 -4.45 -15.13 -11.68
CA MET A 167 -4.02 -15.47 -10.34
C MET A 167 -4.99 -16.49 -9.75
N PRO A 168 -4.52 -17.52 -9.02
CA PRO A 168 -5.39 -18.40 -8.26
C PRO A 168 -6.26 -17.60 -7.29
N PHE A 169 -7.55 -17.91 -7.24
CA PHE A 169 -8.45 -17.24 -6.31
C PHE A 169 -8.19 -17.74 -4.89
N TYR A 170 -7.54 -16.91 -4.07
CA TYR A 170 -7.37 -17.20 -2.66
C TYR A 170 -8.67 -16.93 -1.89
N ILE A 171 -9.22 -17.97 -1.26
CA ILE A 171 -10.32 -17.85 -0.30
C ILE A 171 -9.77 -17.18 0.95
N THR A 172 -10.41 -16.10 1.40
CA THR A 172 -10.14 -15.49 2.71
C THR A 172 -10.91 -16.32 3.75
N PRO A 173 -10.23 -17.04 4.65
CA PRO A 173 -10.88 -17.80 5.71
C PRO A 173 -11.68 -16.85 6.62
N LYS A 174 -12.78 -17.35 7.17
CA LYS A 174 -13.60 -16.67 8.18
C LYS A 174 -13.52 -17.49 9.46
N HIS A 175 -13.48 -16.84 10.63
CA HIS A 175 -13.33 -17.47 11.94
C HIS A 175 -11.96 -18.11 12.18
N THR A 176 -10.88 -17.46 11.73
CA THR A 176 -9.52 -17.94 11.97
C THR A 176 -9.11 -17.64 13.42
N SER A 177 -8.70 -18.68 14.16
CA SER A 177 -8.10 -18.55 15.48
C SER A 177 -6.82 -17.70 15.43
N ALA A 178 -6.44 -17.10 16.55
CA ALA A 178 -5.22 -16.31 16.62
C ALA A 178 -3.99 -17.20 16.32
N ASN A 179 -3.33 -16.96 15.18
CA ASN A 179 -2.06 -17.60 14.86
C ASN A 179 -0.97 -17.14 15.83
N ARG A 180 -0.07 -18.08 16.19
CA ARG A 180 1.11 -17.81 17.02
C ARG A 180 1.97 -16.70 16.37
N ILE A 181 2.57 -15.84 17.22
CA ILE A 181 3.42 -14.72 16.79
C ILE A 181 4.49 -15.15 15.77
N GLY A 182 5.11 -16.32 15.95
CA GLY A 182 6.12 -16.85 15.03
C GLY A 182 5.58 -17.14 13.62
N GLN A 183 4.37 -17.68 13.49
CA GLN A 183 3.73 -17.92 12.20
C GLN A 183 3.44 -16.60 11.47
N ASN A 184 2.99 -15.59 12.21
CA ASN A 184 2.66 -14.27 11.67
C ASN A 184 3.90 -13.47 11.23
N LEU A 185 5.08 -13.73 11.82
CA LEU A 185 6.34 -13.12 11.37
C LEU A 185 6.84 -13.73 10.05
N LEU A 186 6.71 -15.05 9.88
CA LEU A 186 7.03 -15.72 8.61
C LEU A 186 6.13 -15.20 7.47
N ASP A 187 4.88 -14.93 7.80
CA ASP A 187 3.86 -14.35 6.95
C ASP A 187 4.17 -12.91 6.47
N VAL A 188 4.99 -12.16 7.22
CA VAL A 188 5.49 -10.82 6.83
C VAL A 188 7.00 -10.80 6.59
N ARG A 189 7.60 -11.95 6.25
CA ARG A 189 9.05 -12.08 6.05
C ARG A 189 9.62 -11.08 5.05
N GLU A 190 8.91 -10.80 3.96
CA GLU A 190 9.38 -9.89 2.91
C GLU A 190 9.42 -8.46 3.43
N GLU A 191 8.38 -8.06 4.19
CA GLU A 191 8.34 -6.74 4.80
C GLU A 191 9.42 -6.60 5.89
N LEU A 192 9.67 -7.67 6.66
CA LEU A 192 10.74 -7.73 7.65
C LEU A 192 12.13 -7.62 7.01
N SER A 193 12.40 -8.38 5.94
CA SER A 193 13.67 -8.32 5.21
C SER A 193 13.89 -6.94 4.61
N THR A 194 12.85 -6.34 4.00
CA THR A 194 12.96 -5.00 3.41
C THR A 194 13.23 -3.93 4.48
N LEU A 195 12.55 -4.02 5.63
CA LEU A 195 12.82 -3.13 6.76
C LEU A 195 14.26 -3.27 7.26
N ALA A 196 14.72 -4.50 7.47
CA ALA A 196 16.06 -4.79 7.95
C ALA A 196 17.13 -4.25 6.98
N ILE A 197 16.99 -4.51 5.68
CA ILE A 197 17.89 -3.98 4.64
C ILE A 197 17.89 -2.44 4.66
N SER A 198 16.71 -1.82 4.75
CA SER A 198 16.59 -0.36 4.79
C SER A 198 17.31 0.24 5.99
N TRP A 199 17.15 -0.35 7.18
CA TRP A 199 17.76 0.15 8.40
C TRP A 199 19.26 -0.12 8.46
N ILE A 200 19.71 -1.29 7.97
CA ILE A 200 21.15 -1.57 7.80
C ILE A 200 21.77 -0.55 6.84
N ALA A 201 21.12 -0.27 5.70
CA ALA A 201 21.61 0.75 4.77
C ALA A 201 21.68 2.14 5.42
N ILE A 202 20.68 2.54 6.20
CA ILE A 202 20.69 3.80 6.96
C ILE A 202 21.88 3.84 7.92
N VAL A 203 22.10 2.78 8.72
CA VAL A 203 23.22 2.73 9.68
C VAL A 203 24.56 2.80 8.95
N LEU A 204 24.75 2.04 7.87
CA LEU A 204 25.99 2.06 7.09
C LEU A 204 26.26 3.41 6.43
N LEU A 205 25.22 4.10 5.94
CA LEU A 205 25.37 5.45 5.38
C LEU A 205 25.71 6.49 6.46
N LEU A 206 25.21 6.32 7.69
CA LEU A 206 25.54 7.17 8.83
C LEU A 206 26.96 6.96 9.34
N THR A 207 27.44 5.71 9.39
CA THR A 207 28.78 5.38 9.91
C THR A 207 29.88 5.45 8.86
N GLY A 208 29.54 5.28 7.58
CA GLY A 208 30.51 5.26 6.48
C GLY A 208 30.97 6.62 5.99
N ARG A 209 30.46 7.73 6.55
CA ARG A 209 30.81 9.10 6.14
C ARG A 209 31.31 9.92 7.34
N ALA A 210 32.39 10.69 7.12
CA ALA A 210 32.96 11.55 8.15
C ALA A 210 32.04 12.73 8.54
N SER A 211 31.21 13.21 7.60
CA SER A 211 30.19 14.22 7.84
C SER A 211 28.95 13.96 6.97
N ILE A 212 27.78 14.35 7.48
CA ILE A 212 26.51 14.25 6.76
C ILE A 212 26.28 15.57 6.04
N ASP A 213 26.47 15.58 4.73
CA ASP A 213 26.08 16.71 3.88
C ASP A 213 24.55 16.76 3.71
N THR A 214 24.04 17.90 3.22
CA THR A 214 22.60 18.11 3.02
C THR A 214 21.97 16.99 2.19
N ASN A 215 22.62 16.55 1.10
CA ASN A 215 22.06 15.53 0.22
C ASN A 215 21.97 14.18 0.94
N SER A 216 23.01 13.76 1.67
CA SER A 216 22.96 12.54 2.49
C SER A 216 21.90 12.60 3.58
N GLY A 217 21.75 13.74 4.27
CA GLY A 217 20.74 13.90 5.31
C GLY A 217 19.32 13.69 4.79
N PHE A 218 18.99 14.32 3.66
CA PHE A 218 17.69 14.14 3.01
C PHE A 218 17.50 12.73 2.44
N TRP A 219 18.55 12.11 1.88
CA TRP A 219 18.51 10.73 1.41
C TRP A 219 18.18 9.75 2.55
N ILE A 220 18.88 9.87 3.68
CA ILE A 220 18.68 9.03 4.86
C ILE A 220 17.27 9.23 5.43
N THR A 221 16.79 10.47 5.50
CA THR A 221 15.44 10.79 5.96
C THR A 221 14.37 10.19 5.03
N MET A 222 14.60 10.24 3.72
CA MET A 222 13.72 9.61 2.73
C MET A 222 13.71 8.08 2.88
N LEU A 223 14.87 7.43 3.04
CA LEU A 223 14.93 5.98 3.31
C LEU A 223 14.18 5.61 4.59
N PHE A 224 14.33 6.42 5.64
CA PHE A 224 13.61 6.22 6.89
C PHE A 224 12.09 6.33 6.67
N ALA A 225 11.63 7.37 5.98
CA ALA A 225 10.21 7.55 5.65
C ALA A 225 9.65 6.37 4.81
N GLN A 226 10.41 5.90 3.82
CA GLN A 226 10.05 4.73 2.99
C GLN A 226 10.03 3.42 3.76
N SER A 227 10.75 3.33 4.89
CA SER A 227 10.75 2.15 5.76
C SER A 227 9.50 2.05 6.66
N LEU A 228 8.81 3.17 6.91
CA LEU A 228 7.66 3.22 7.84
C LEU A 228 6.50 2.30 7.45
N PRO A 229 6.11 2.14 6.17
CA PRO A 229 5.07 1.17 5.79
C PRO A 229 5.41 -0.28 6.09
N TYR A 230 6.69 -0.65 5.99
CA TYR A 230 7.16 -1.98 6.33
C TYR A 230 7.14 -2.21 7.84
N LEU A 231 7.57 -1.20 8.62
CA LEU A 231 7.43 -1.21 10.07
C LEU A 231 5.96 -1.35 10.49
N ALA A 232 5.05 -0.59 9.87
CA ALA A 232 3.62 -0.69 10.13
C ALA A 232 3.04 -2.08 9.82
N ALA A 233 3.49 -2.72 8.74
CA ALA A 233 3.09 -4.09 8.41
C ALA A 233 3.48 -5.08 9.51
N ILE A 234 4.69 -4.96 10.05
CA ILE A 234 5.18 -5.81 11.15
C ILE A 234 4.41 -5.49 12.44
N THR A 235 4.20 -4.21 12.76
CA THR A 235 3.40 -3.81 13.93
C THR A 235 1.98 -4.39 13.83
N MET A 236 1.32 -4.29 12.68
CA MET A 236 -0.02 -4.85 12.48
C MET A 236 -0.04 -6.38 12.56
N ALA A 237 1.01 -7.06 12.09
CA ALA A 237 1.14 -8.51 12.24
C ALA A 237 1.25 -8.92 13.72
N VAL A 238 2.04 -8.20 14.51
CA VAL A 238 2.19 -8.43 15.96
C VAL A 238 0.89 -8.12 16.70
N LEU A 239 0.22 -7.00 16.40
CA LEU A 239 -1.07 -6.66 17.00
C LEU A 239 -2.14 -7.71 16.66
N SER A 240 -2.20 -8.15 15.41
CA SER A 240 -3.12 -9.22 14.98
C SER A 240 -2.81 -10.57 15.64
N ALA A 241 -1.57 -10.84 16.04
CA ALA A 241 -1.18 -12.05 16.75
C ALA A 241 -1.61 -12.00 18.23
N ARG A 242 -1.53 -10.82 18.85
CA ARG A 242 -1.86 -10.58 20.25
C ARG A 242 -3.35 -10.39 20.49
N ALA A 243 -4.13 -10.12 19.44
CA ALA A 243 -5.56 -9.96 19.54
C ALA A 243 -6.21 -11.27 20.03
N THR A 244 -6.63 -11.29 21.30
CA THR A 244 -7.50 -12.31 21.87
C THR A 244 -8.88 -12.15 21.28
N ARG A 245 -9.21 -13.00 20.30
CA ARG A 245 -10.56 -13.03 19.73
C ARG A 245 -11.39 -14.06 20.51
N PRO A 246 -12.61 -13.71 20.93
CA PRO A 246 -13.53 -14.71 21.47
C PRO A 246 -13.72 -15.82 20.42
N ALA A 247 -13.68 -17.07 20.87
CA ALA A 247 -13.97 -18.21 20.01
C ALA A 247 -15.37 -18.03 19.39
N PRO A 248 -15.61 -18.58 18.18
CA PRO A 248 -16.95 -18.53 17.59
C PRO A 248 -17.95 -19.06 18.60
N SER A 249 -19.04 -18.33 18.87
CA SER A 249 -20.16 -18.93 19.57
C SER A 249 -20.67 -20.08 18.72
N THR A 250 -20.47 -21.31 19.18
CA THR A 250 -21.15 -22.48 18.63
C THR A 250 -22.63 -22.28 18.89
N ALA A 251 -23.36 -21.84 17.86
CA ALA A 251 -24.81 -21.88 17.81
C ALA A 251 -25.22 -23.02 16.88
#